data_AF-A0A832ME78-F1
#
_entry.id   AF-A0A832ME78-F1
#
_cell.length_a   1.000
_cell.length_b   1.000
_cell.length_c   1.000
_cell.angle_alpha   90.00
_cell.angle_beta   90.00
_cell.angle_gamma   90.00
#
_symmetry.space_group_name_H-M   'P 1'
#
loop_
_entity.id
_entity.type
_entity.pdbx_description
1 polymer ?
#
loop_
_entity_poly.entity_id
_entity_poly.type
_entity_poly.pdbx_seq_one_letter_code
_entity_poly.pdbx_strand_id
1 'polypeptide(L)'
;MMSEAAEQTGKLIAAIACDARHAPIGTRSLLAEVLPQTLARLRQVRGIDEIVLLGNDETLTQHGGRVLALNERPASQEKRVRTARAWGLNAWRGGAGQVTVFDEDFHTAALDAAAKATDAKHVLVINAYATLLDVELTSRLVQHHLYKNHEMRLTYTPAAPGLSGIVLQAAMLSEMAAQHVLPGQLLGYDPGAPSMDSLIRDACMQVDPALSKVQNRFLADTQRARSVMEQVATRSFASLAEMALEARRLSVPNAQPREIEIELTTQRLTTPPGSVKVERPAASADDWQRWLEQQKFLDDVLMTVGGDGDPLLAQNLVPALQAIKRSGVLSVHLQTDLVSDMAPLAAVIEQGLVDVISINFYGNDRGTYAAVAGADLFDTLMGNLRTLADWTRSRGGLPLVVPRLLKVRQTVGQLEDFFDTYVRACGWAVIDAPSDRAGATSFAAVVDMAPAKRKPCRRILDRMKIGADGRAVACDQDVAGKLALGAIGTHTIEQMWMGLNDVRALHNDGRWGELSPCATCREWYRP
;
A
#
# COMPACT_ATOMS: atom_id res chain seq x y z
N MET A 1 -17.37 32.87 -29.53
CA MET A 1 -17.43 31.40 -29.44
C MET A 1 -16.96 30.84 -28.10
N MET A 2 -15.98 31.41 -27.38
CA MET A 2 -15.62 30.93 -26.03
C MET A 2 -16.55 31.44 -24.89
N SER A 3 -17.33 32.49 -25.09
CA SER A 3 -18.23 33.04 -24.05
C SER A 3 -19.58 32.33 -23.96
N GLU A 4 -20.08 31.73 -25.04
CA GLU A 4 -21.34 30.95 -25.03
C GLU A 4 -21.16 29.51 -24.56
N ALA A 5 -19.94 28.96 -24.61
CA ALA A 5 -19.62 27.63 -24.08
C ALA A 5 -19.50 27.61 -22.54
N ALA A 6 -19.24 28.76 -21.91
CA ALA A 6 -19.09 28.87 -20.46
C ALA A 6 -20.42 28.80 -19.69
N GLU A 7 -21.54 29.12 -20.33
CA GLU A 7 -22.88 29.03 -19.71
C GLU A 7 -23.41 27.58 -19.61
N GLN A 8 -22.79 26.62 -20.32
CA GLN A 8 -23.27 25.23 -20.39
C GLN A 8 -22.57 24.25 -19.44
N THR A 9 -21.45 24.61 -18.83
CA THR A 9 -20.64 23.65 -18.03
C THR A 9 -21.12 23.44 -16.60
N GLY A 10 -22.04 24.28 -16.10
CA GLY A 10 -22.55 24.19 -14.73
C GLY A 10 -21.48 24.47 -13.66
N LYS A 11 -21.92 24.57 -12.41
CA LYS A 11 -21.06 24.90 -11.27
C LYS A 11 -20.15 23.73 -10.89
N LEU A 12 -18.86 24.01 -10.63
CA LEU A 12 -17.87 23.07 -10.11
C LEU A 12 -17.41 23.48 -8.72
N ILE A 13 -17.52 22.56 -7.75
CA ILE A 13 -16.99 22.77 -6.41
C ILE A 13 -15.74 21.94 -6.17
N ALA A 14 -14.87 22.38 -5.26
CA ALA A 14 -13.85 21.54 -4.67
C ALA A 14 -14.31 21.10 -3.26
N ALA A 15 -14.31 19.80 -3.00
CA ALA A 15 -14.69 19.22 -1.72
C ALA A 15 -13.46 18.60 -1.02
N ILE A 16 -13.31 18.88 0.27
CA ILE A 16 -12.23 18.37 1.11
C ILE A 16 -12.83 17.72 2.36
N ALA A 17 -12.49 16.46 2.62
CA ALA A 17 -12.82 15.78 3.87
C ALA A 17 -11.87 16.22 5.00
N CYS A 18 -12.45 16.62 6.13
CA CYS A 18 -11.76 17.24 7.26
C CYS A 18 -12.07 16.46 8.55
N ASP A 19 -11.38 15.33 8.77
CA ASP A 19 -11.41 14.61 10.04
C ASP A 19 -10.33 15.14 11.00
N ALA A 20 -10.78 15.73 12.11
CA ALA A 20 -9.90 16.28 13.15
C ALA A 20 -9.24 15.18 14.01
N ARG A 21 -9.68 13.93 13.91
CA ARG A 21 -9.21 12.82 14.75
C ARG A 21 -8.13 11.99 14.05
N HIS A 22 -8.40 11.60 12.80
CA HIS A 22 -7.50 10.76 12.03
C HIS A 22 -7.20 11.35 10.66
N ALA A 23 -6.00 11.08 10.15
CA ALA A 23 -5.72 11.26 8.74
C ALA A 23 -6.37 10.13 7.91
N PRO A 24 -6.42 10.24 6.57
CA PRO A 24 -7.21 9.34 5.72
C PRO A 24 -6.72 7.88 5.76
N ILE A 25 -5.44 7.68 6.07
CA ILE A 25 -4.80 6.37 6.22
C ILE A 25 -4.83 5.83 7.66
N GLY A 26 -5.45 6.57 8.59
CA GLY A 26 -5.63 6.15 10.00
C GLY A 26 -4.54 6.62 10.97
N THR A 27 -3.53 7.36 10.51
CA THR A 27 -2.57 8.03 11.39
C THR A 27 -3.25 9.16 12.17
N ARG A 28 -2.55 9.71 13.18
CA ARG A 28 -3.05 10.87 13.94
C ARG A 28 -3.30 12.05 13.01
N SER A 29 -4.43 12.73 13.17
CA SER A 29 -4.72 13.92 12.37
C SER A 29 -3.73 15.06 12.66
N LEU A 30 -3.21 15.65 11.59
CA LEU A 30 -2.42 16.89 11.59
C LEU A 30 -3.18 18.01 10.85
N LEU A 31 -4.49 17.84 10.66
CA LEU A 31 -5.32 18.67 9.79
C LEU A 31 -5.16 20.16 10.08
N ALA A 32 -5.16 20.57 11.36
CA ALA A 32 -5.03 21.97 11.76
C ALA A 32 -3.70 22.61 11.29
N GLU A 33 -2.62 21.83 11.19
CA GLU A 33 -1.31 22.32 10.73
C GLU A 33 -1.22 22.41 9.20
N VAL A 34 -1.84 21.46 8.50
CA VAL A 34 -1.62 21.26 7.05
C VAL A 34 -2.73 21.85 6.18
N LEU A 35 -3.98 21.88 6.65
CA LEU A 35 -5.14 22.35 5.89
C LEU A 35 -4.97 23.79 5.36
N PRO A 36 -4.44 24.77 6.13
CA PRO A 36 -4.23 26.12 5.60
C PRO A 36 -3.33 26.15 4.35
N GLN A 37 -2.30 25.29 4.30
CA GLN A 37 -1.37 25.22 3.18
C GLN A 37 -2.05 24.61 1.95
N THR A 38 -2.79 23.52 2.14
CA THR A 38 -3.59 22.90 1.07
C THR A 38 -4.61 23.88 0.50
N LEU A 39 -5.33 24.62 1.35
CA LEU A 39 -6.32 25.62 0.92
C LEU A 39 -5.70 26.81 0.20
N ALA A 40 -4.53 27.28 0.65
CA ALA A 40 -3.81 28.36 -0.01
C ALA A 40 -3.46 28.02 -1.48
N ARG A 41 -3.13 26.76 -1.75
CA ARG A 41 -2.86 26.27 -3.11
C ARG A 41 -4.15 26.01 -3.87
N LEU A 42 -5.13 25.36 -3.25
CA LEU A 42 -6.41 25.05 -3.89
C LEU A 42 -7.14 26.31 -4.40
N ARG A 43 -7.08 27.43 -3.66
CA ARG A 43 -7.67 28.71 -4.09
C ARG A 43 -7.08 29.28 -5.39
N GLN A 44 -5.89 28.84 -5.79
CA GLN A 44 -5.24 29.28 -7.02
C GLN A 44 -5.62 28.39 -8.22
N VAL A 45 -6.28 27.25 -7.98
CA VAL A 45 -6.73 26.35 -9.04
C VAL A 45 -7.85 27.00 -9.84
N ARG A 46 -7.70 27.03 -11.16
CA ARG A 46 -8.64 27.66 -12.08
C ARG A 46 -9.85 26.74 -12.33
N GLY A 47 -11.04 27.35 -12.42
CA GLY A 47 -12.29 26.64 -12.74
C GLY A 47 -13.03 26.06 -11.53
N ILE A 48 -12.67 26.46 -10.30
CA ILE A 48 -13.41 26.14 -9.08
C ILE A 48 -14.28 27.34 -8.71
N ASP A 49 -15.58 27.13 -8.55
CA ASP A 49 -16.53 28.18 -8.17
C ASP A 49 -16.65 28.34 -6.65
N GLU A 50 -16.54 27.25 -5.90
CA GLU A 50 -16.67 27.26 -4.43
C GLU A 50 -15.85 26.11 -3.81
N ILE A 51 -15.27 26.36 -2.62
CA ILE A 51 -14.61 25.33 -1.80
C ILE A 51 -15.57 24.94 -0.67
N VAL A 52 -15.79 23.64 -0.53
CA VAL A 52 -16.62 23.02 0.51
C VAL A 52 -15.75 22.16 1.42
N LEU A 53 -15.74 22.49 2.71
CA LEU A 53 -15.09 21.71 3.76
C LEU A 53 -16.13 20.76 4.38
N LEU A 54 -15.83 19.46 4.35
CA LEU A 54 -16.67 18.41 4.91
C LEU A 54 -16.10 18.00 6.26
N GLY A 55 -16.69 18.46 7.35
CA GLY A 55 -16.21 18.16 8.69
C GLY A 55 -17.20 18.52 9.77
N ASN A 56 -16.99 17.94 10.95
CA ASN A 56 -17.87 18.12 12.11
C ASN A 56 -17.24 19.04 13.18
N ASP A 57 -16.07 19.62 12.88
CA ASP A 57 -15.33 20.52 13.77
C ASP A 57 -15.69 21.99 13.48
N GLU A 58 -16.17 22.70 14.50
CA GLU A 58 -16.58 24.11 14.41
C GLU A 58 -15.44 25.03 13.97
N THR A 59 -14.18 24.67 14.26
CA THR A 59 -13.01 25.46 13.89
C THR A 59 -12.84 25.57 12.37
N LEU A 60 -13.43 24.67 11.58
CA LEU A 60 -13.35 24.71 10.11
C LEU A 60 -13.91 26.01 9.51
N THR A 61 -14.85 26.65 10.20
CA THR A 61 -15.44 27.93 9.78
C THR A 61 -14.40 29.05 9.65
N GLN A 62 -13.29 28.97 10.41
CA GLN A 62 -12.21 29.97 10.38
C GLN A 62 -11.43 29.95 9.05
N HIS A 63 -11.48 28.85 8.31
CA HIS A 63 -10.70 28.69 7.09
C HIS A 63 -11.35 29.29 5.86
N GLY A 64 -12.60 29.78 5.95
CA GLY A 64 -13.35 30.33 4.83
C GLY A 64 -13.81 29.26 3.83
N GLY A 65 -14.95 29.50 3.19
CA GLY A 65 -15.65 28.50 2.38
C GLY A 65 -16.88 27.96 3.11
N ARG A 66 -17.62 27.09 2.43
CA ARG A 66 -18.83 26.47 3.00
C ARG A 66 -18.44 25.25 3.82
N VAL A 67 -18.90 25.18 5.06
CA VAL A 67 -18.71 23.99 5.90
C VAL A 67 -20.00 23.16 5.89
N LEU A 68 -19.88 21.87 5.62
CA LEU A 68 -20.97 20.90 5.71
C LEU A 68 -20.52 19.70 6.55
N ALA A 69 -21.49 18.96 7.10
CA ALA A 69 -21.20 17.78 7.90
C ALA A 69 -20.45 16.70 7.11
N LEU A 70 -19.45 16.08 7.74
CA LEU A 70 -18.80 14.88 7.21
C LEU A 70 -19.63 13.66 7.57
N ASN A 71 -20.45 13.21 6.63
CA ASN A 71 -21.11 11.91 6.72
C ASN A 71 -20.09 10.81 6.48
N GLU A 72 -19.59 10.20 7.56
CA GLU A 72 -18.62 9.12 7.51
C GLU A 72 -19.19 7.90 6.76
N ARG A 73 -18.30 7.19 6.04
CA ARG A 73 -18.66 5.92 5.39
C ARG A 73 -18.75 4.80 6.45
N PRO A 74 -19.37 3.65 6.14
CA PRO A 74 -19.43 2.53 7.08
C PRO A 74 -18.06 2.15 7.62
N ALA A 75 -17.96 1.92 8.93
CA ALA A 75 -16.68 1.67 9.61
C ALA A 75 -15.89 0.49 9.01
N SER A 76 -16.58 -0.54 8.51
CA SER A 76 -15.95 -1.67 7.81
C SER A 76 -15.35 -1.28 6.46
N GLN A 77 -15.98 -0.36 5.72
CA GLN A 77 -15.44 0.19 4.48
C GLN A 77 -14.25 1.12 4.75
N GLU A 78 -14.35 2.00 5.75
CA GLU A 78 -13.25 2.84 6.23
C GLU A 78 -12.02 2.00 6.59
N LYS A 79 -12.21 0.97 7.42
CA LYS A 79 -11.11 0.10 7.84
C LYS A 79 -10.50 -0.68 6.67
N ARG A 80 -11.31 -1.17 5.72
CA ARG A 80 -10.79 -1.83 4.49
C ARG A 80 -9.95 -0.89 3.64
N VAL A 81 -10.40 0.35 3.43
CA VAL A 81 -9.64 1.36 2.68
C VAL A 81 -8.31 1.66 3.37
N ARG A 82 -8.33 1.96 4.67
CA ARG A 82 -7.10 2.21 5.45
C ARG A 82 -6.14 1.02 5.39
N THR A 83 -6.63 -0.19 5.64
CA THR A 83 -5.82 -1.40 5.57
C THR A 83 -5.21 -1.59 4.19
N ALA A 84 -6.00 -1.49 3.11
CA ALA A 84 -5.48 -1.63 1.76
C ALA A 84 -4.43 -0.56 1.40
N ARG A 85 -4.69 0.69 1.79
CA ARG A 85 -3.84 1.84 1.47
C ARG A 85 -2.55 1.88 2.26
N ALA A 86 -2.52 1.35 3.48
CA ALA A 86 -1.29 1.18 4.25
C ALA A 86 -0.20 0.44 3.45
N TRP A 87 -0.58 -0.56 2.64
CA TRP A 87 0.32 -1.35 1.79
C TRP A 87 0.56 -0.74 0.39
N GLY A 88 0.06 0.47 0.13
CA GLY A 88 0.12 1.12 -1.19
C GLY A 88 0.40 2.62 -1.16
N LEU A 89 0.89 3.17 -0.04
CA LEU A 89 0.95 4.61 0.24
C LEU A 89 1.60 5.49 -0.84
N ASN A 90 2.60 4.95 -1.55
CA ASN A 90 3.39 5.67 -2.56
C ASN A 90 2.85 5.54 -3.99
N ALA A 91 1.73 4.82 -4.19
CA ALA A 91 1.10 4.61 -5.48
C ALA A 91 -0.31 5.21 -5.48
N TRP A 92 -0.73 5.73 -6.64
CA TRP A 92 -2.07 6.28 -6.82
C TRP A 92 -3.14 5.19 -7.01
N ARG A 93 -2.77 4.04 -7.61
CA ARG A 93 -3.61 2.85 -7.81
C ARG A 93 -2.79 1.58 -7.62
N GLY A 94 -3.49 0.51 -7.28
CA GLY A 94 -2.93 -0.83 -7.10
C GLY A 94 -2.81 -1.18 -5.63
N GLY A 95 -3.02 -2.45 -5.31
CA GLY A 95 -3.03 -2.95 -3.94
C GLY A 95 -4.29 -3.76 -3.62
N ALA A 96 -4.35 -4.26 -2.39
CA ALA A 96 -5.43 -5.13 -1.93
C ALA A 96 -6.81 -4.44 -2.08
N GLY A 97 -7.82 -5.19 -2.55
CA GLY A 97 -9.17 -4.66 -2.74
C GLY A 97 -9.30 -3.61 -3.86
N GLN A 98 -8.27 -3.43 -4.68
CA GLN A 98 -8.22 -2.46 -5.78
C GLN A 98 -8.42 -1.00 -5.34
N VAL A 99 -8.09 -0.72 -4.09
CA VAL A 99 -8.20 0.61 -3.50
C VAL A 99 -7.12 1.54 -4.06
N THR A 100 -7.52 2.77 -4.36
CA THR A 100 -6.74 3.87 -4.92
C THR A 100 -6.54 4.97 -3.89
N VAL A 101 -5.61 5.89 -4.15
CA VAL A 101 -5.46 7.11 -3.34
C VAL A 101 -6.74 7.94 -3.29
N PHE A 102 -7.55 7.90 -4.35
CA PHE A 102 -8.80 8.65 -4.42
C PHE A 102 -9.83 8.14 -3.41
N ASP A 103 -9.75 6.87 -3.01
CA ASP A 103 -10.65 6.29 -2.03
C ASP A 103 -10.35 6.75 -0.61
N GLU A 104 -9.14 7.22 -0.31
CA GLU A 104 -8.70 7.58 1.05
C GLU A 104 -9.68 8.57 1.70
N ASP A 105 -10.01 9.66 1.01
CA ASP A 105 -10.92 10.74 1.44
C ASP A 105 -12.30 10.73 0.76
N PHE A 106 -12.68 9.60 0.14
CA PHE A 106 -13.93 9.54 -0.62
C PHE A 106 -15.13 9.17 0.24
N HIS A 107 -15.81 10.20 0.77
CA HIS A 107 -17.05 10.06 1.53
C HIS A 107 -18.27 10.30 0.64
N THR A 108 -18.74 9.26 -0.05
CA THR A 108 -19.77 9.37 -1.10
C THR A 108 -21.01 10.16 -0.66
N ALA A 109 -21.57 9.87 0.51
CA ALA A 109 -22.75 10.56 1.04
C ALA A 109 -22.49 12.05 1.36
N ALA A 110 -21.30 12.38 1.87
CA ALA A 110 -20.93 13.76 2.16
C ALA A 110 -20.67 14.56 0.87
N LEU A 111 -20.03 13.94 -0.13
CA LEU A 111 -19.78 14.53 -1.44
C LEU A 111 -21.08 14.79 -2.22
N ASP A 112 -22.01 13.83 -2.21
CA ASP A 112 -23.34 13.98 -2.82
C ASP A 112 -24.16 15.08 -2.13
N ALA A 113 -24.14 15.14 -0.80
CA ALA A 113 -24.79 16.20 -0.04
C ALA A 113 -24.19 17.58 -0.37
N ALA A 114 -22.87 17.68 -0.52
CA ALA A 114 -22.20 18.91 -0.92
C ALA A 114 -22.59 19.37 -2.32
N ALA A 115 -22.63 18.45 -3.29
CA ALA A 115 -23.05 18.78 -4.65
C ALA A 115 -24.49 19.33 -4.66
N LYS A 116 -25.42 18.69 -3.93
CA LYS A 116 -26.82 19.13 -3.82
C LYS A 116 -26.96 20.47 -3.11
N ALA A 117 -26.27 20.67 -1.98
CA ALA A 117 -26.35 21.90 -1.19
C ALA A 117 -25.79 23.14 -1.92
N THR A 118 -24.99 22.93 -2.97
CA THR A 118 -24.35 23.98 -3.75
C THR A 118 -24.89 24.11 -5.17
N ASP A 119 -25.82 23.22 -5.59
CA ASP A 119 -26.24 22.99 -6.98
C ASP A 119 -25.05 22.82 -7.95
N ALA A 120 -24.01 22.12 -7.50
CA ALA A 120 -22.87 21.79 -8.33
C ALA A 120 -23.22 20.68 -9.33
N LYS A 121 -22.74 20.82 -10.57
CA LYS A 121 -22.77 19.75 -11.58
C LYS A 121 -21.49 18.92 -11.56
N HIS A 122 -20.41 19.45 -11.01
CA HIS A 122 -19.11 18.81 -10.94
C HIS A 122 -18.48 18.97 -9.56
N VAL A 123 -17.73 17.96 -9.11
CA VAL A 123 -17.03 17.96 -7.82
C VAL A 123 -15.60 17.49 -8.04
N LEU A 124 -14.65 18.36 -7.72
CA LEU A 124 -13.23 18.03 -7.56
C LEU A 124 -13.01 17.58 -6.11
N VAL A 125 -12.49 16.37 -5.91
CA VAL A 125 -12.15 15.85 -4.58
C VAL A 125 -10.65 15.99 -4.37
N ILE A 126 -10.26 16.71 -3.31
CA ILE A 126 -8.87 16.94 -2.91
C ILE A 126 -8.66 16.43 -1.49
N ASN A 127 -7.54 15.76 -1.27
CA ASN A 127 -7.11 15.34 0.06
C ASN A 127 -6.65 16.53 0.90
N ALA A 128 -7.08 16.61 2.15
CA ALA A 128 -6.78 17.76 3.03
C ALA A 128 -5.29 17.94 3.33
N TYR A 129 -4.49 16.88 3.19
CA TYR A 129 -3.06 16.82 3.49
C TYR A 129 -2.16 17.12 2.28
N ALA A 130 -2.75 17.50 1.13
CA ALA A 130 -2.03 17.82 -0.10
C ALA A 130 -1.34 19.20 -0.05
N THR A 131 -0.38 19.40 0.86
CA THR A 131 0.29 20.72 1.00
C THR A 131 1.19 21.08 -0.18
N LEU A 132 1.50 20.12 -1.06
CA LEU A 132 2.18 20.32 -2.35
C LEU A 132 1.25 20.14 -3.55
N LEU A 133 -0.08 20.24 -3.37
CA LEU A 133 -1.07 20.19 -4.45
C LEU A 133 -0.62 21.03 -5.65
N ASP A 134 -0.45 20.44 -6.83
CA ASP A 134 0.02 21.21 -7.97
C ASP A 134 -1.13 21.99 -8.62
N VAL A 135 -1.01 23.32 -8.60
CA VAL A 135 -2.07 24.24 -9.03
C VAL A 135 -2.34 24.11 -10.52
N GLU A 136 -1.28 24.01 -11.34
CA GLU A 136 -1.42 23.97 -12.79
C GLU A 136 -1.92 22.61 -13.27
N LEU A 137 -1.37 21.53 -12.75
CA LEU A 137 -1.83 20.17 -13.02
C LEU A 137 -3.31 20.00 -12.64
N THR A 138 -3.71 20.51 -11.47
CA THR A 138 -5.10 20.40 -11.02
C THR A 138 -6.03 21.30 -11.83
N SER A 139 -5.58 22.49 -12.24
CA SER A 139 -6.34 23.35 -13.16
C SER A 139 -6.56 22.68 -14.52
N ARG A 140 -5.52 22.02 -15.04
CA ARG A 140 -5.61 21.25 -16.30
C ARG A 140 -6.54 20.05 -16.16
N LEU A 141 -6.54 19.37 -15.01
CA LEU A 141 -7.48 18.27 -14.74
C LEU A 141 -8.93 18.75 -14.78
N VAL A 142 -9.23 19.88 -14.13
CA VAL A 142 -10.56 20.51 -14.15
C VAL A 142 -10.95 20.88 -15.59
N GLN A 143 -10.09 21.55 -16.34
CA GLN A 143 -10.36 21.91 -17.74
C GLN A 143 -10.60 20.70 -18.63
N HIS A 144 -9.78 19.64 -18.47
CA HIS A 144 -9.94 18.39 -19.20
C HIS A 144 -11.28 17.74 -18.91
N HIS A 145 -11.68 17.69 -17.63
CA HIS A 145 -12.99 17.16 -17.24
C HIS A 145 -14.13 17.95 -17.88
N LEU A 146 -14.13 19.28 -17.78
CA LEU A 146 -15.19 20.11 -18.34
C LEU A 146 -15.26 20.01 -19.87
N TYR A 147 -14.12 19.89 -20.55
CA TYR A 147 -14.07 19.68 -22.00
C TYR A 147 -14.63 18.31 -22.41
N LYS A 148 -14.41 17.27 -21.60
CA LYS A 148 -14.78 15.88 -21.89
C LYS A 148 -16.02 15.39 -21.14
N ASN A 149 -16.76 16.26 -20.43
CA ASN A 149 -17.85 15.85 -19.56
C ASN A 149 -19.03 15.19 -20.30
N HIS A 150 -19.19 15.44 -21.60
CA HIS A 150 -20.19 14.79 -22.44
C HIS A 150 -19.86 13.32 -22.77
N GLU A 151 -18.58 12.94 -22.69
CA GLU A 151 -18.08 11.58 -22.92
C GLU A 151 -17.78 10.85 -21.61
N MET A 152 -17.20 11.56 -20.63
CA MET A 152 -16.67 10.99 -19.39
C MET A 152 -17.32 11.62 -18.17
N ARG A 153 -17.85 10.78 -17.27
CA ARG A 153 -18.47 11.22 -16.00
C ARG A 153 -17.47 11.39 -14.86
N LEU A 154 -16.24 10.88 -15.04
CA LEU A 154 -15.14 10.88 -14.08
C LEU A 154 -13.82 11.13 -14.83
N THR A 155 -12.96 11.94 -14.24
CA THR A 155 -11.62 12.25 -14.76
C THR A 155 -10.61 12.28 -13.63
N TYR A 156 -9.42 11.72 -13.85
CA TYR A 156 -8.33 11.65 -12.87
C TYR A 156 -6.98 11.76 -13.58
N THR A 157 -5.91 11.84 -12.78
CA THR A 157 -4.53 11.77 -13.26
C THR A 157 -3.77 10.66 -12.53
N PRO A 158 -2.85 9.94 -13.19
CA PRO A 158 -2.05 8.89 -12.55
C PRO A 158 -0.83 9.48 -11.81
N ALA A 159 -0.88 10.76 -11.42
CA ALA A 159 0.17 11.42 -10.65
C ALA A 159 0.29 10.84 -9.23
N ALA A 160 1.47 10.98 -8.64
CA ALA A 160 1.74 10.53 -7.28
C ALA A 160 0.76 11.14 -6.26
N PRO A 161 0.41 10.39 -5.19
CA PRO A 161 -0.51 10.83 -4.14
C PRO A 161 -0.23 12.26 -3.66
N GLY A 162 -1.25 13.12 -3.65
CA GLY A 162 -1.19 14.49 -3.15
C GLY A 162 -0.79 15.57 -4.16
N LEU A 163 -0.43 15.23 -5.39
CA LEU A 163 -0.14 16.23 -6.43
C LEU A 163 -1.38 16.77 -7.15
N SER A 164 -2.49 16.02 -7.14
CA SER A 164 -3.78 16.43 -7.71
C SER A 164 -4.91 15.58 -7.12
N GLY A 165 -6.11 15.63 -7.70
CA GLY A 165 -7.28 14.89 -7.23
C GLY A 165 -8.04 14.17 -8.34
N ILE A 166 -9.34 14.00 -8.11
CA ILE A 166 -10.30 13.37 -9.02
C ILE A 166 -11.51 14.29 -9.21
N VAL A 167 -12.03 14.38 -10.45
CA VAL A 167 -13.22 15.17 -10.78
C VAL A 167 -14.34 14.25 -11.24
N LEU A 168 -15.53 14.43 -10.69
CA LEU A 168 -16.72 13.65 -11.03
C LEU A 168 -17.91 14.56 -11.32
N GLN A 169 -18.84 14.08 -12.15
CA GLN A 169 -20.18 14.64 -12.25
C GLN A 169 -20.99 14.35 -10.99
N ALA A 170 -21.77 15.34 -10.55
CA ALA A 170 -22.67 15.22 -9.41
C ALA A 170 -23.69 14.08 -9.57
N ALA A 171 -24.23 13.88 -10.78
CA ALA A 171 -25.14 12.77 -11.06
C ALA A 171 -24.50 11.39 -10.81
N MET A 172 -23.21 11.24 -11.14
CA MET A 172 -22.46 10.01 -10.88
C MET A 172 -22.21 9.83 -9.37
N LEU A 173 -21.90 10.92 -8.65
CA LEU A 173 -21.77 10.87 -7.20
C LEU A 173 -23.05 10.42 -6.52
N SER A 174 -24.22 10.86 -6.97
CA SER A 174 -25.51 10.41 -6.44
C SER A 174 -25.72 8.90 -6.64
N GLU A 175 -25.36 8.36 -7.80
CA GLU A 175 -25.41 6.90 -8.06
C GLU A 175 -24.42 6.13 -7.17
N MET A 176 -23.18 6.63 -7.06
CA MET A 176 -22.14 6.03 -6.22
C MET A 176 -22.53 6.06 -4.73
N ALA A 177 -23.15 7.14 -4.26
CA ALA A 177 -23.64 7.26 -2.89
C ALA A 177 -24.76 6.26 -2.59
N ALA A 178 -25.70 6.07 -3.52
CA ALA A 178 -26.77 5.10 -3.36
C ALA A 178 -26.29 3.64 -3.28
N GLN A 179 -25.16 3.33 -3.91
CA GLN A 179 -24.59 1.98 -3.97
C GLN A 179 -23.35 1.78 -3.09
N HIS A 180 -22.92 2.81 -2.35
CA HIS A 180 -21.66 2.83 -1.59
C HIS A 180 -20.41 2.47 -2.40
N VAL A 181 -20.39 2.84 -3.69
CA VAL A 181 -19.29 2.55 -4.62
C VAL A 181 -18.18 3.59 -4.47
N LEU A 182 -16.94 3.14 -4.40
CA LEU A 182 -15.75 4.00 -4.34
C LEU A 182 -15.01 4.04 -5.69
N PRO A 183 -14.25 5.13 -5.99
CA PRO A 183 -13.46 5.23 -7.21
C PRO A 183 -12.61 4.01 -7.56
N GLY A 184 -11.98 3.35 -6.58
CA GLY A 184 -11.15 2.17 -6.82
C GLY A 184 -11.89 1.01 -7.49
N GLN A 185 -13.18 0.83 -7.19
CA GLN A 185 -14.01 -0.20 -7.81
C GLN A 185 -14.31 0.10 -9.29
N LEU A 186 -14.25 1.36 -9.69
CA LEU A 186 -14.45 1.81 -11.08
C LEU A 186 -13.14 1.80 -11.88
N LEU A 187 -12.02 2.00 -11.20
CA LEU A 187 -10.68 2.08 -11.79
C LEU A 187 -9.93 0.74 -11.76
N GLY A 188 -10.51 -0.25 -11.09
CA GLY A 188 -10.01 -1.60 -10.96
C GLY A 188 -10.38 -2.51 -12.14
N TYR A 189 -9.70 -3.65 -12.22
CA TYR A 189 -10.00 -4.75 -13.13
C TYR A 189 -11.10 -5.64 -12.55
N ASP A 190 -12.20 -5.83 -13.28
CA ASP A 190 -13.25 -6.78 -12.93
C ASP A 190 -13.21 -7.99 -13.88
N PRO A 191 -12.83 -9.19 -13.41
CA PRO A 191 -12.91 -10.42 -14.21
C PRO A 191 -14.33 -10.74 -14.70
N GLY A 192 -15.38 -10.23 -14.07
CA GLY A 192 -16.78 -10.40 -14.47
C GLY A 192 -17.21 -9.51 -15.64
N ALA A 193 -16.51 -8.41 -15.85
CA ALA A 193 -16.75 -7.47 -16.94
C ALA A 193 -15.41 -6.94 -17.48
N PRO A 194 -14.59 -7.79 -18.12
CA PRO A 194 -13.28 -7.38 -18.60
C PRO A 194 -13.40 -6.18 -19.55
N SER A 195 -12.65 -5.13 -19.26
CA SER A 195 -12.64 -3.94 -20.10
C SER A 195 -11.23 -3.37 -20.21
N MET A 196 -10.98 -2.60 -21.27
CA MET A 196 -9.69 -1.94 -21.43
C MET A 196 -9.44 -0.97 -20.27
N ASP A 197 -8.20 -0.97 -19.77
CA ASP A 197 -7.78 -0.12 -18.65
C ASP A 197 -8.14 1.35 -18.91
N SER A 198 -8.72 2.01 -17.91
CA SER A 198 -9.07 3.43 -17.96
C SER A 198 -7.86 4.33 -18.18
N LEU A 199 -6.64 3.85 -17.89
CA LEU A 199 -5.38 4.54 -18.19
C LEU A 199 -5.18 4.93 -19.64
N ILE A 200 -5.77 4.18 -20.60
CA ILE A 200 -5.67 4.49 -22.03
C ILE A 200 -6.89 5.24 -22.58
N ARG A 201 -7.83 5.61 -21.71
CA ARG A 201 -9.05 6.34 -22.07
C ARG A 201 -8.93 7.82 -21.69
N ASP A 202 -9.80 8.64 -22.28
CA ASP A 202 -9.86 10.08 -22.01
C ASP A 202 -10.24 10.42 -20.56
N ALA A 203 -10.75 9.49 -19.76
CA ALA A 203 -10.89 9.70 -18.31
C ALA A 203 -9.54 9.92 -17.61
N CYS A 204 -8.45 9.37 -18.14
CA CYS A 204 -7.13 9.49 -17.55
C CYS A 204 -6.34 10.62 -18.22
N MET A 205 -6.26 11.78 -17.56
CA MET A 205 -5.41 12.87 -18.01
C MET A 205 -3.95 12.49 -17.82
N GLN A 206 -3.25 12.24 -18.93
CA GLN A 206 -1.85 11.84 -18.91
C GLN A 206 -0.95 12.93 -18.33
N VAL A 207 0.11 12.50 -17.65
CA VAL A 207 1.11 13.36 -17.03
C VAL A 207 2.52 12.91 -17.38
N ASP A 208 3.49 13.77 -17.10
CA ASP A 208 4.90 13.42 -17.21
C ASP A 208 5.18 12.10 -16.44
N PRO A 209 5.90 11.14 -17.03
CA PRO A 209 6.28 9.89 -16.35
C PRO A 209 6.99 10.10 -15.00
N ALA A 210 7.69 11.22 -14.79
CA ALA A 210 8.30 11.57 -13.51
C ALA A 210 7.27 11.82 -12.41
N LEU A 211 6.03 12.17 -12.76
CA LEU A 211 4.94 12.39 -11.80
C LEU A 211 4.15 11.10 -11.53
N SER A 212 4.04 10.20 -12.51
CA SER A 212 3.27 8.95 -12.37
C SER A 212 4.08 7.74 -11.92
N LYS A 213 5.41 7.74 -12.14
CA LYS A 213 6.31 6.62 -11.80
C LYS A 213 7.18 6.89 -10.58
N VAL A 214 7.07 8.07 -9.97
CA VAL A 214 7.77 8.38 -8.72
C VAL A 214 7.06 7.67 -7.57
N GLN A 215 7.83 6.93 -6.77
CA GLN A 215 7.33 6.25 -5.58
C GLN A 215 7.44 7.19 -4.37
N ASN A 216 6.56 8.17 -4.29
CA ASN A 216 6.47 9.11 -3.18
C ASN A 216 5.03 9.39 -2.81
N ARG A 217 4.83 9.84 -1.56
CA ARG A 217 3.58 10.35 -1.05
C ARG A 217 3.75 11.84 -0.76
N PHE A 218 3.03 12.69 -1.49
CA PHE A 218 3.00 14.16 -1.30
C PHE A 218 1.78 14.57 -0.47
N LEU A 219 1.46 13.75 0.53
CA LEU A 219 0.42 13.99 1.53
C LEU A 219 1.12 14.06 2.88
N ALA A 220 0.95 15.17 3.60
CA ALA A 220 1.62 15.44 4.87
C ALA A 220 0.97 14.70 6.06
N ASP A 221 0.61 13.43 5.87
CA ASP A 221 -0.14 12.59 6.82
C ASP A 221 0.67 11.45 7.43
N THR A 222 1.96 11.37 7.13
CA THR A 222 2.94 10.55 7.85
C THR A 222 4.15 11.41 8.21
N GLN A 223 4.88 11.03 9.26
CA GLN A 223 6.13 11.68 9.66
C GLN A 223 7.15 11.70 8.51
N ARG A 224 7.24 10.60 7.76
CA ARG A 224 8.14 10.47 6.62
C ARG A 224 7.75 11.40 5.46
N ALA A 225 6.48 11.40 5.07
CA ALA A 225 6.02 12.25 3.97
C ALA A 225 6.18 13.74 4.35
N ARG A 226 5.80 14.11 5.57
CA ARG A 226 6.01 15.47 6.11
C ARG A 226 7.48 15.89 6.06
N SER A 227 8.40 15.05 6.54
CA SER A 227 9.84 15.36 6.52
C SER A 227 10.37 15.60 5.10
N VAL A 228 9.93 14.80 4.13
CA VAL A 228 10.31 15.00 2.71
C VAL A 228 9.73 16.31 2.19
N MET A 229 8.46 16.59 2.48
CA MET A 229 7.78 17.80 2.00
C MET A 229 8.38 19.08 2.60
N GLU A 230 8.75 19.08 3.88
CA GLU A 230 9.46 20.19 4.55
C GLU A 230 10.81 20.46 3.89
N GLN A 231 11.58 19.43 3.57
CA GLN A 231 12.87 19.58 2.87
C GLN A 231 12.69 20.10 1.45
N VAL A 232 11.70 19.59 0.72
CA VAL A 232 11.36 20.07 -0.63
C VAL A 232 10.92 21.53 -0.60
N ALA A 233 10.11 21.94 0.37
CA ALA A 233 9.59 23.31 0.49
C ALA A 233 10.68 24.38 0.71
N THR A 234 11.88 23.99 1.19
CA THR A 234 13.03 24.90 1.36
C THR A 234 13.83 25.15 0.08
N ARG A 235 13.44 24.54 -1.04
CA ARG A 235 14.18 24.57 -2.30
C ARG A 235 13.34 25.14 -3.43
N SER A 236 13.99 25.61 -4.48
CA SER A 236 13.34 26.01 -5.73
C SER A 236 13.61 24.97 -6.81
N PHE A 237 12.60 24.72 -7.65
CA PHE A 237 12.67 23.74 -8.73
C PHE A 237 12.17 24.39 -10.02
N ALA A 238 12.75 24.03 -11.16
CA ALA A 238 12.33 24.52 -12.47
C ALA A 238 11.01 23.88 -12.93
N SER A 239 10.66 22.71 -12.40
CA SER A 239 9.42 22.01 -12.74
C SER A 239 8.93 21.09 -11.62
N LEU A 240 7.65 20.69 -11.70
CA LEU A 240 7.09 19.68 -10.79
C LEU A 240 7.79 18.31 -10.94
N ALA A 241 8.20 17.96 -12.16
CA ALA A 241 8.93 16.72 -12.41
C ALA A 241 10.29 16.70 -11.68
N GLU A 242 11.01 17.81 -11.69
CA GLU A 242 12.27 17.96 -10.95
C GLU A 242 12.06 17.85 -9.44
N MET A 243 11.06 18.57 -8.90
CA MET A 243 10.69 18.49 -7.48
C MET A 243 10.33 17.05 -7.08
N ALA A 244 9.55 16.34 -7.89
CA ALA A 244 9.15 14.97 -7.60
C ALA A 244 10.35 13.99 -7.60
N LEU A 245 11.27 14.15 -8.55
CA LEU A 245 12.50 13.36 -8.61
C LEU A 245 13.42 13.64 -7.43
N GLU A 246 13.53 14.90 -6.98
CA GLU A 246 14.32 15.25 -5.81
C GLU A 246 13.70 14.71 -4.51
N ALA A 247 12.38 14.85 -4.34
CA ALA A 247 11.66 14.27 -3.21
C ALA A 247 11.95 12.76 -3.06
N ARG A 248 12.07 12.04 -4.19
CA ARG A 248 12.37 10.60 -4.18
C ARG A 248 13.76 10.28 -3.64
N ARG A 249 14.73 11.15 -3.90
CA ARG A 249 16.09 11.01 -3.38
C ARG A 249 16.09 11.26 -1.87
N LEU A 250 15.34 12.25 -1.40
CA LEU A 250 15.22 12.57 0.03
C LEU A 250 14.50 11.49 0.84
N SER A 251 13.59 10.74 0.22
CA SER A 251 12.92 9.60 0.84
C SER A 251 13.85 8.43 1.21
N VAL A 252 15.12 8.43 0.77
CA VAL A 252 16.02 7.26 0.84
C VAL A 252 17.43 7.59 1.38
N PRO A 253 17.96 6.88 2.40
CA PRO A 253 17.26 6.08 3.40
C PRO A 253 16.92 6.96 4.62
N ASN A 254 15.64 7.05 4.96
CA ASN A 254 15.20 7.66 6.22
C ASN A 254 15.73 6.86 7.43
N ALA A 255 15.52 7.36 8.65
CA ALA A 255 16.02 6.78 9.90
C ALA A 255 15.55 5.33 10.21
N GLN A 256 14.48 4.84 9.57
CA GLN A 256 13.93 3.49 9.75
C GLN A 256 13.46 2.86 8.42
N PRO A 257 13.42 1.52 8.31
CA PRO A 257 12.73 0.85 7.20
C PRO A 257 11.23 1.14 7.26
N ARG A 258 10.55 1.11 6.11
CA ARG A 258 9.09 1.15 6.06
C ARG A 258 8.50 -0.24 6.25
N GLU A 259 9.16 -1.28 5.76
CA GLU A 259 8.71 -2.66 5.88
C GLU A 259 9.68 -3.49 6.73
N ILE A 260 9.15 -4.14 7.76
CA ILE A 260 9.90 -5.07 8.60
C ILE A 260 9.26 -6.45 8.49
N GLU A 261 10.01 -7.43 8.01
CA GLU A 261 9.61 -8.83 8.08
C GLU A 261 10.20 -9.47 9.34
N ILE A 262 9.33 -10.09 10.14
CA ILE A 262 9.66 -10.83 11.35
C ILE A 262 9.36 -12.30 11.10
N GLU A 263 10.36 -13.13 11.31
CA GLU A 263 10.23 -14.59 11.32
C GLU A 263 10.18 -15.06 12.77
N LEU A 264 9.14 -15.81 13.16
CA LEU A 264 8.99 -16.33 14.53
C LEU A 264 9.46 -17.77 14.68
N THR A 265 9.52 -18.51 13.57
CA THR A 265 9.93 -19.90 13.51
C THR A 265 10.52 -20.20 12.14
N THR A 266 11.39 -21.21 12.08
CA THR A 266 11.93 -21.75 10.82
C THR A 266 11.20 -23.02 10.40
N GLN A 267 10.22 -23.49 11.17
CA GLN A 267 9.42 -24.67 10.86
C GLN A 267 8.39 -24.36 9.78
N ARG A 268 8.22 -25.28 8.82
CA ARG A 268 7.21 -25.21 7.76
C ARG A 268 6.85 -26.64 7.33
N LEU A 269 5.59 -26.86 6.93
CA LEU A 269 5.09 -28.18 6.47
C LEU A 269 5.30 -28.41 4.96
N THR A 270 5.52 -27.35 4.19
CA THR A 270 5.82 -27.40 2.75
C THR A 270 7.30 -27.15 2.47
N THR A 271 7.78 -27.51 1.30
CA THR A 271 9.14 -27.26 0.80
C THR A 271 9.10 -26.81 -0.66
N PRO A 272 8.52 -25.63 -0.95
CA PRO A 272 8.46 -25.09 -2.30
C PRO A 272 9.85 -24.76 -2.88
N PRO A 273 9.95 -24.57 -4.22
CA PRO A 273 11.17 -24.06 -4.83
C PRO A 273 11.63 -22.74 -4.18
N GLY A 274 12.91 -22.68 -3.81
CA GLY A 274 13.48 -21.55 -3.05
C GLY A 274 13.49 -21.73 -1.53
N SER A 275 12.97 -22.85 -1.00
CA SER A 275 13.12 -23.22 0.41
C SER A 275 14.56 -23.59 0.75
N VAL A 276 15.06 -23.03 1.85
CA VAL A 276 16.34 -23.40 2.46
C VAL A 276 16.05 -23.84 3.88
N LYS A 277 16.49 -25.06 4.24
CA LYS A 277 16.38 -25.52 5.62
C LYS A 277 17.49 -24.85 6.44
N VAL A 278 17.09 -23.91 7.29
CA VAL A 278 17.98 -23.27 8.26
C VAL A 278 17.41 -23.51 9.64
N GLU A 279 18.14 -24.23 10.48
CA GLU A 279 17.78 -24.39 11.88
C GLU A 279 18.38 -23.25 12.70
N ARG A 280 17.50 -22.50 13.37
CA ARG A 280 17.85 -21.41 14.27
C ARG A 280 17.03 -21.54 15.55
N PRO A 281 17.63 -21.30 16.72
CA PRO A 281 16.85 -21.22 17.95
C PRO A 281 15.88 -20.05 17.84
N ALA A 282 14.60 -20.28 18.14
CA ALA A 282 13.62 -19.20 18.17
C ALA A 282 13.86 -18.33 19.41
N ALA A 283 13.89 -17.02 19.22
CA ALA A 283 13.86 -16.06 20.31
C ALA A 283 12.54 -16.20 21.09
N SER A 284 12.60 -15.97 22.40
CA SER A 284 11.44 -16.15 23.26
C SER A 284 10.39 -15.06 23.00
N ALA A 285 9.14 -15.31 23.39
CA ALA A 285 8.09 -14.30 23.36
C ALA A 285 8.50 -13.03 24.13
N ASP A 286 9.16 -13.20 25.28
CA ASP A 286 9.62 -12.11 26.13
C ASP A 286 10.74 -11.30 25.48
N ASP A 287 11.62 -11.91 24.68
CA ASP A 287 12.65 -11.18 23.93
C ASP A 287 12.02 -10.25 22.89
N TRP A 288 11.07 -10.78 22.11
CA TRP A 288 10.32 -10.00 21.13
C TRP A 288 9.53 -8.88 21.77
N GLN A 289 8.78 -9.18 22.84
CA GLN A 289 7.97 -8.20 23.53
C GLN A 289 8.84 -7.06 24.10
N ARG A 290 9.91 -7.39 24.83
CA ARG A 290 10.81 -6.38 25.40
C ARG A 290 11.43 -5.50 24.34
N TRP A 291 11.86 -6.08 23.22
CA TRP A 291 12.44 -5.31 22.13
C TRP A 291 11.40 -4.39 21.49
N LEU A 292 10.22 -4.91 21.10
CA LEU A 292 9.16 -4.14 20.45
C LEU A 292 8.67 -2.96 21.31
N GLU A 293 8.52 -3.15 22.62
CA GLU A 293 8.08 -2.12 23.55
C GLU A 293 9.10 -0.97 23.72
N GLN A 294 10.37 -1.22 23.39
CA GLN A 294 11.42 -0.20 23.46
C GLN A 294 11.58 0.61 22.17
N GLN A 295 10.97 0.17 21.06
CA GLN A 295 11.13 0.85 19.77
C GLN A 295 10.21 2.06 19.66
N LYS A 296 10.65 3.06 18.91
CA LYS A 296 9.84 4.24 18.53
C LYS A 296 9.64 4.24 17.02
N PHE A 297 8.74 3.41 16.54
CA PHE A 297 8.49 3.32 15.10
C PHE A 297 7.94 4.62 14.53
N LEU A 298 8.34 4.93 13.29
CA LEU A 298 7.63 5.92 12.49
C LEU A 298 6.18 5.45 12.24
N ASP A 299 5.27 6.40 12.07
CA ASP A 299 3.83 6.17 11.94
C ASP A 299 3.40 5.51 10.62
N ASP A 300 4.35 5.21 9.73
CA ASP A 300 4.14 4.53 8.46
C ASP A 300 4.84 3.17 8.35
N VAL A 301 5.33 2.62 9.47
CA VAL A 301 5.96 1.29 9.51
C VAL A 301 4.92 0.18 9.33
N LEU A 302 5.25 -0.79 8.49
CA LEU A 302 4.48 -2.00 8.19
C LEU A 302 5.25 -3.22 8.71
N MET A 303 4.54 -4.15 9.35
CA MET A 303 5.13 -5.39 9.84
C MET A 303 4.52 -6.61 9.17
N THR A 304 5.36 -7.46 8.59
CA THR A 304 4.98 -8.79 8.10
C THR A 304 5.51 -9.84 9.06
N VAL A 305 4.63 -10.69 9.60
CA VAL A 305 4.99 -11.91 10.29
C VAL A 305 4.95 -13.05 9.27
N GLY A 306 6.11 -13.58 8.90
CA GLY A 306 6.29 -14.49 7.77
C GLY A 306 7.70 -15.09 7.74
N GLY A 307 8.31 -15.15 6.57
CA GLY A 307 9.68 -15.65 6.38
C GLY A 307 9.77 -17.06 5.81
N ASP A 308 10.81 -17.78 6.23
CA ASP A 308 11.16 -19.12 5.74
C ASP A 308 10.35 -20.21 6.45
N GLY A 309 9.91 -19.96 7.69
CA GLY A 309 8.92 -20.78 8.39
C GLY A 309 7.47 -20.38 8.11
N ASP A 310 6.53 -21.12 8.67
CA ASP A 310 5.11 -20.77 8.75
C ASP A 310 4.78 -20.26 10.16
N PRO A 311 4.33 -19.00 10.31
CA PRO A 311 4.05 -18.42 11.61
C PRO A 311 2.93 -19.12 12.38
N LEU A 312 2.05 -19.88 11.73
CA LEU A 312 1.02 -20.67 12.44
C LEU A 312 1.59 -21.85 13.23
N LEU A 313 2.86 -22.21 13.00
CA LEU A 313 3.60 -23.21 13.79
C LEU A 313 4.37 -22.58 14.96
N ALA A 314 4.36 -21.25 15.10
CA ALA A 314 5.06 -20.57 16.17
C ALA A 314 4.24 -20.59 17.47
N GLN A 315 4.83 -21.11 18.54
CA GLN A 315 4.18 -21.17 19.86
C GLN A 315 3.88 -19.78 20.45
N ASN A 316 4.62 -18.76 20.03
CA ASN A 316 4.51 -17.38 20.50
C ASN A 316 3.81 -16.44 19.50
N LEU A 317 3.08 -16.96 18.51
CA LEU A 317 2.41 -16.15 17.48
C LEU A 317 1.53 -15.05 18.09
N VAL A 318 0.60 -15.42 18.98
CA VAL A 318 -0.38 -14.49 19.56
C VAL A 318 0.31 -13.41 20.42
N PRO A 319 1.18 -13.75 21.39
CA PRO A 319 1.93 -12.74 22.16
C PRO A 319 2.78 -11.80 21.30
N ALA A 320 3.46 -12.32 20.27
CA ALA A 320 4.27 -11.51 19.37
C ALA A 320 3.41 -10.49 18.60
N LEU A 321 2.27 -10.93 18.04
CA LEU A 321 1.36 -10.04 17.32
C LEU A 321 0.71 -8.99 18.25
N GLN A 322 0.42 -9.33 19.50
CA GLN A 322 -0.03 -8.36 20.50
C GLN A 322 1.03 -7.28 20.75
N ALA A 323 2.30 -7.68 20.93
CA ALA A 323 3.40 -6.74 21.11
C ALA A 323 3.61 -5.85 19.88
N ILE A 324 3.52 -6.43 18.68
CA ILE A 324 3.60 -5.70 17.40
C ILE A 324 2.50 -4.63 17.33
N LYS A 325 1.23 -5.00 17.58
CA LYS A 325 0.12 -4.03 17.54
C LYS A 325 0.29 -2.91 18.58
N ARG A 326 0.77 -3.22 19.79
CA ARG A 326 1.05 -2.21 20.83
C ARG A 326 2.19 -1.25 20.45
N SER A 327 3.10 -1.66 19.58
CA SER A 327 4.22 -0.81 19.14
C SER A 327 3.81 0.33 18.19
N GLY A 328 2.54 0.36 17.75
CA GLY A 328 1.99 1.48 16.99
C GLY A 328 2.27 1.47 15.48
N VAL A 329 2.68 0.34 14.92
CA VAL A 329 2.85 0.17 13.47
C VAL A 329 1.54 0.39 12.72
N LEU A 330 1.63 0.91 11.50
CA LEU A 330 0.49 1.28 10.67
C LEU A 330 -0.35 0.07 10.26
N SER A 331 0.30 -1.04 9.90
CA SER A 331 -0.40 -2.28 9.54
C SER A 331 0.42 -3.54 9.80
N VAL A 332 -0.29 -4.62 10.13
CA VAL A 332 0.25 -5.94 10.40
C VAL A 332 -0.27 -6.94 9.38
N HIS A 333 0.66 -7.64 8.75
CA HIS A 333 0.43 -8.67 7.77
C HIS A 333 0.94 -10.02 8.28
N LEU A 334 0.16 -11.08 8.08
CA LEU A 334 0.56 -12.45 8.36
C LEU A 334 0.65 -13.23 7.05
N GLN A 335 1.77 -13.88 6.78
CA GLN A 335 1.94 -14.74 5.59
C GLN A 335 2.08 -16.20 6.01
N THR A 336 1.22 -17.08 5.50
CA THR A 336 1.15 -18.50 5.90
C THR A 336 0.85 -19.42 4.72
N ASP A 337 1.17 -20.70 4.84
CA ASP A 337 0.71 -21.74 3.89
C ASP A 337 -0.72 -22.20 4.20
N LEU A 338 -1.28 -21.84 5.38
CA LEU A 338 -2.64 -22.13 5.82
C LEU A 338 -2.97 -23.64 5.86
N VAL A 339 -1.99 -24.48 6.17
CA VAL A 339 -2.12 -25.96 6.21
C VAL A 339 -1.98 -26.57 7.60
N SER A 340 -1.73 -25.76 8.63
CA SER A 340 -1.61 -26.20 10.03
C SER A 340 -2.94 -26.06 10.78
N ASP A 341 -2.90 -26.32 12.09
CA ASP A 341 -3.99 -25.98 13.00
C ASP A 341 -4.39 -24.50 12.88
N MET A 342 -5.70 -24.25 12.89
CA MET A 342 -6.32 -22.94 12.72
C MET A 342 -6.61 -22.26 14.06
N ALA A 343 -6.47 -22.93 15.20
CA ALA A 343 -6.73 -22.34 16.51
C ALA A 343 -5.89 -21.07 16.80
N PRO A 344 -4.57 -21.01 16.50
CA PRO A 344 -3.81 -19.77 16.64
C PRO A 344 -4.34 -18.65 15.76
N LEU A 345 -4.74 -18.96 14.52
CA LEU A 345 -5.27 -17.98 13.58
C LEU A 345 -6.64 -17.44 14.02
N ALA A 346 -7.50 -18.31 14.57
CA ALA A 346 -8.77 -17.90 15.15
C ALA A 346 -8.57 -16.85 16.25
N ALA A 347 -7.66 -17.13 17.20
CA ALA A 347 -7.34 -16.20 18.29
C ALA A 347 -6.77 -14.86 17.76
N VAL A 348 -5.91 -14.91 16.74
CA VAL A 348 -5.36 -13.72 16.08
C VAL A 348 -6.46 -12.84 15.46
N ILE A 349 -7.43 -13.44 14.77
CA ILE A 349 -8.53 -12.73 14.11
C ILE A 349 -9.56 -12.21 15.13
N GLU A 350 -9.91 -13.00 16.13
CA GLU A 350 -10.83 -12.61 17.21
C GLU A 350 -10.33 -11.38 17.97
N GLN A 351 -9.02 -11.30 18.21
CA GLN A 351 -8.38 -10.18 18.87
C GLN A 351 -8.05 -9.00 17.92
N GLY A 352 -8.29 -9.14 16.61
CA GLY A 352 -8.02 -8.10 15.62
C GLY A 352 -6.53 -7.77 15.46
N LEU A 353 -5.64 -8.74 15.64
CA LEU A 353 -4.19 -8.53 15.68
C LEU A 353 -3.53 -8.42 14.31
N VAL A 354 -4.23 -8.76 13.23
CA VAL A 354 -3.74 -8.70 11.85
C VAL A 354 -4.73 -7.93 10.99
N ASP A 355 -4.21 -7.21 10.00
CA ASP A 355 -5.03 -6.47 9.04
C ASP A 355 -5.06 -7.17 7.68
N VAL A 356 -4.00 -7.89 7.33
CA VAL A 356 -3.86 -8.64 6.07
C VAL A 356 -3.36 -10.05 6.37
N ILE A 357 -3.94 -11.05 5.70
CA ILE A 357 -3.46 -12.43 5.69
C ILE A 357 -3.14 -12.82 4.25
N SER A 358 -1.87 -13.08 3.94
CA SER A 358 -1.49 -13.70 2.68
C SER A 358 -1.40 -15.21 2.79
N ILE A 359 -1.88 -15.90 1.77
CA ILE A 359 -1.89 -17.36 1.72
C ILE A 359 -1.03 -17.82 0.55
N ASN A 360 0.00 -18.61 0.82
CA ASN A 360 0.85 -19.16 -0.22
C ASN A 360 0.15 -20.34 -0.92
N PHE A 361 0.02 -20.23 -2.24
CA PHE A 361 -0.46 -21.26 -3.14
C PHE A 361 0.71 -21.80 -3.96
N TYR A 362 0.79 -23.13 -3.99
CA TYR A 362 1.76 -23.86 -4.79
C TYR A 362 1.12 -24.57 -5.99
N GLY A 363 -0.20 -24.43 -6.16
CA GLY A 363 -0.97 -24.93 -7.29
C GLY A 363 -2.46 -24.68 -7.05
N ASN A 364 -3.24 -24.57 -8.13
CA ASN A 364 -4.70 -24.37 -8.09
C ASN A 364 -5.48 -25.69 -8.22
N ASP A 365 -4.77 -26.82 -8.19
CA ASP A 365 -5.32 -28.17 -8.09
C ASP A 365 -4.41 -29.02 -7.19
N ARG A 366 -4.93 -30.15 -6.71
CA ARG A 366 -4.22 -31.04 -5.79
C ARG A 366 -2.90 -31.57 -6.35
N GLY A 367 -2.87 -31.99 -7.61
CA GLY A 367 -1.69 -32.58 -8.23
C GLY A 367 -0.55 -31.57 -8.39
N THR A 368 -0.87 -30.39 -8.93
CA THR A 368 0.11 -29.30 -9.06
C THR A 368 0.58 -28.82 -7.70
N TYR A 369 -0.34 -28.64 -6.75
CA TYR A 369 -0.01 -28.24 -5.39
C TYR A 369 0.96 -29.22 -4.74
N ALA A 370 0.65 -30.52 -4.74
CA ALA A 370 1.50 -31.53 -4.11
C ALA A 370 2.92 -31.57 -4.73
N ALA A 371 3.01 -31.43 -6.05
CA ALA A 371 4.28 -31.44 -6.77
C ALA A 371 5.16 -30.22 -6.44
N VAL A 372 4.57 -29.04 -6.27
CA VAL A 372 5.31 -27.80 -6.00
C VAL A 372 5.53 -27.59 -4.50
N ALA A 373 4.53 -27.85 -3.66
CA ALA A 373 4.63 -27.72 -2.21
C ALA A 373 5.53 -28.79 -1.58
N GLY A 374 5.77 -29.92 -2.27
CA GLY A 374 6.46 -31.07 -1.70
C GLY A 374 5.63 -31.83 -0.65
N ALA A 375 4.33 -31.55 -0.54
CA ALA A 375 3.41 -32.17 0.41
C ALA A 375 1.97 -32.15 -0.14
N ASP A 376 1.22 -33.25 0.04
CA ASP A 376 -0.19 -33.37 -0.38
C ASP A 376 -1.14 -32.76 0.68
N LEU A 377 -1.17 -31.43 0.74
CA LEU A 377 -1.94 -30.65 1.75
C LEU A 377 -3.02 -29.75 1.13
N PHE A 378 -3.34 -29.95 -0.15
CA PHE A 378 -4.28 -29.08 -0.88
C PHE A 378 -5.69 -29.10 -0.27
N ASP A 379 -6.20 -30.28 0.09
CA ASP A 379 -7.54 -30.41 0.67
C ASP A 379 -7.62 -29.70 2.04
N THR A 380 -6.54 -29.74 2.83
CA THR A 380 -6.40 -29.00 4.10
C THR A 380 -6.41 -27.50 3.86
N LEU A 381 -5.58 -27.01 2.93
CA LEU A 381 -5.56 -25.58 2.53
C LEU A 381 -6.96 -25.10 2.14
N MET A 382 -7.65 -25.84 1.27
CA MET A 382 -8.97 -25.44 0.79
C MET A 382 -10.04 -25.51 1.89
N GLY A 383 -9.94 -26.46 2.82
CA GLY A 383 -10.77 -26.51 4.02
C GLY A 383 -10.58 -25.28 4.91
N ASN A 384 -9.33 -24.96 5.24
CA ASN A 384 -8.98 -23.83 6.08
C ASN A 384 -9.33 -22.49 5.43
N LEU A 385 -9.16 -22.37 4.10
CA LEU A 385 -9.54 -21.17 3.35
C LEU A 385 -11.04 -20.90 3.42
N ARG A 386 -11.90 -21.92 3.36
CA ARG A 386 -13.36 -21.75 3.51
C ARG A 386 -13.69 -21.20 4.90
N THR A 387 -13.10 -21.78 5.94
CA THR A 387 -13.25 -21.30 7.33
C THR A 387 -12.81 -19.83 7.47
N LEU A 388 -11.66 -19.48 6.89
CA LEU A 388 -11.14 -18.11 6.91
C LEU A 388 -12.05 -17.14 6.14
N ALA A 389 -12.62 -17.57 5.00
CA ALA A 389 -13.56 -16.78 4.22
C ALA A 389 -14.84 -16.47 5.02
N ASP A 390 -15.35 -17.43 5.80
CA ASP A 390 -16.51 -17.21 6.67
C ASP A 390 -16.19 -16.26 7.83
N TRP A 391 -15.02 -16.40 8.45
CA TRP A 391 -14.57 -15.51 9.52
C TRP A 391 -14.38 -14.07 9.06
N THR A 392 -13.86 -13.87 7.85
CA THR A 392 -13.61 -12.52 7.30
C THR A 392 -14.91 -11.88 6.83
N ARG A 393 -15.81 -12.64 6.19
CA ARG A 393 -17.14 -12.16 5.76
C ARG A 393 -17.99 -11.68 6.94
N SER A 394 -18.02 -12.44 8.03
CA SER A 394 -18.77 -12.04 9.25
C SER A 394 -18.21 -10.78 9.92
N ARG A 395 -17.01 -10.35 9.54
CA ARG A 395 -16.31 -9.14 10.04
C ARG A 395 -16.19 -8.04 8.97
N GLY A 396 -17.07 -8.04 7.97
CA GLY A 396 -17.10 -7.00 6.94
C GLY A 396 -15.98 -7.11 5.89
N GLY A 397 -15.43 -8.31 5.71
CA GLY A 397 -14.34 -8.58 4.77
C GLY A 397 -12.95 -8.28 5.35
N LEU A 398 -12.78 -8.41 6.67
CA LEU A 398 -11.51 -8.16 7.37
C LEU A 398 -11.11 -9.34 8.26
N PRO A 399 -9.81 -9.63 8.44
CA PRO A 399 -8.66 -9.06 7.71
C PRO A 399 -8.74 -9.29 6.18
N LEU A 400 -8.03 -8.48 5.39
CA LEU A 400 -7.96 -8.69 3.95
C LEU A 400 -7.23 -10.00 3.67
N VAL A 401 -7.79 -10.86 2.83
CA VAL A 401 -7.17 -12.12 2.42
C VAL A 401 -6.53 -11.94 1.06
N VAL A 402 -5.26 -12.31 0.91
CA VAL A 402 -4.51 -12.16 -0.35
C VAL A 402 -3.89 -13.50 -0.74
N PRO A 403 -4.52 -14.26 -1.64
CA PRO A 403 -3.94 -15.47 -2.20
C PRO A 403 -2.71 -15.15 -3.07
N ARG A 404 -1.64 -15.93 -2.92
CA ARG A 404 -0.35 -15.72 -3.59
C ARG A 404 0.11 -16.99 -4.30
N LEU A 405 0.07 -17.03 -5.63
CA LEU A 405 0.52 -18.20 -6.41
C LEU A 405 1.99 -18.06 -6.80
N LEU A 406 2.80 -19.06 -6.44
CA LEU A 406 4.20 -19.14 -6.88
C LEU A 406 4.27 -19.48 -8.38
N LYS A 407 4.90 -18.64 -9.19
CA LYS A 407 5.05 -18.78 -10.64
C LYS A 407 6.25 -19.67 -11.02
N VAL A 408 6.01 -20.97 -11.09
CA VAL A 408 6.97 -21.97 -11.57
C VAL A 408 6.41 -22.67 -12.81
N ARG A 409 7.23 -23.50 -13.47
CA ARG A 409 6.82 -24.21 -14.69
C ARG A 409 5.47 -24.92 -14.54
N GLN A 410 5.24 -25.54 -13.39
CA GLN A 410 4.04 -26.32 -13.08
C GLN A 410 2.78 -25.45 -12.93
N THR A 411 2.90 -24.20 -12.49
CA THR A 411 1.76 -23.32 -12.19
C THR A 411 1.46 -22.30 -13.29
N VAL A 412 2.32 -22.19 -14.31
CA VAL A 412 2.15 -21.20 -15.40
C VAL A 412 0.82 -21.35 -16.14
N GLY A 413 0.35 -22.58 -16.33
CA GLY A 413 -0.95 -22.82 -16.95
C GLY A 413 -2.15 -22.42 -16.10
N GLN A 414 -1.93 -22.00 -14.85
CA GLN A 414 -2.99 -21.72 -13.87
C GLN A 414 -3.06 -20.24 -13.48
N LEU A 415 -2.18 -19.39 -14.03
CA LEU A 415 -2.03 -18.01 -13.56
C LEU A 415 -3.29 -17.18 -13.75
N GLU A 416 -3.90 -17.27 -14.93
CA GLU A 416 -5.10 -16.50 -15.31
C GLU A 416 -6.30 -16.92 -14.46
N ASP A 417 -6.63 -18.22 -14.49
CA ASP A 417 -7.71 -18.80 -13.68
C ASP A 417 -7.55 -18.50 -12.19
N PHE A 418 -6.34 -18.63 -11.64
CA PHE A 418 -6.05 -18.29 -10.26
C PHE A 418 -6.31 -16.80 -9.99
N PHE A 419 -5.74 -15.92 -10.82
CA PHE A 419 -5.84 -14.48 -10.63
C PHE A 419 -7.30 -14.02 -10.70
N ASP A 420 -8.04 -14.43 -11.72
CA ASP A 420 -9.45 -14.05 -11.88
C ASP A 420 -10.34 -14.60 -10.76
N THR A 421 -10.11 -15.86 -10.34
CA THR A 421 -10.84 -16.48 -9.24
C THR A 421 -10.68 -15.68 -7.95
N TYR A 422 -9.44 -15.34 -7.59
CA TYR A 422 -9.15 -14.73 -6.30
C TYR A 422 -9.25 -13.21 -6.30
N VAL A 423 -9.10 -12.54 -7.44
CA VAL A 423 -9.51 -11.12 -7.57
C VAL A 423 -11.02 -10.99 -7.36
N ARG A 424 -11.83 -11.89 -7.93
CA ARG A 424 -13.28 -11.88 -7.72
C ARG A 424 -13.66 -12.19 -6.27
N ALA A 425 -13.01 -13.20 -5.66
CA ALA A 425 -13.37 -13.67 -4.33
C ALA A 425 -12.83 -12.78 -3.20
N CYS A 426 -11.62 -12.26 -3.34
CA CYS A 426 -10.87 -11.58 -2.28
C CYS A 426 -10.57 -10.10 -2.60
N GLY A 427 -10.86 -9.65 -3.82
CA GLY A 427 -10.53 -8.30 -4.28
C GLY A 427 -9.08 -8.12 -4.72
N TRP A 428 -8.21 -9.13 -4.54
CA TRP A 428 -6.83 -9.14 -5.02
C TRP A 428 -6.20 -10.53 -5.00
N ALA A 429 -5.16 -10.73 -5.80
CA ALA A 429 -4.29 -11.90 -5.80
C ALA A 429 -2.88 -11.48 -6.21
N VAL A 430 -1.87 -12.25 -5.80
CA VAL A 430 -0.46 -11.99 -6.17
C VAL A 430 0.09 -13.20 -6.93
N ILE A 431 0.85 -12.92 -7.98
CA ILE A 431 1.65 -13.92 -8.67
C ILE A 431 3.11 -13.69 -8.28
N ASP A 432 3.65 -14.55 -7.42
CA ASP A 432 5.00 -14.44 -6.91
C ASP A 432 6.00 -15.05 -7.89
N ALA A 433 7.06 -14.31 -8.19
CA ALA A 433 8.17 -14.88 -8.92
C ALA A 433 9.04 -15.71 -7.95
N PRO A 434 9.49 -16.92 -8.34
CA PRO A 434 10.30 -17.75 -7.47
C PRO A 434 11.65 -17.08 -7.21
N SER A 435 12.26 -17.52 -6.13
CA SER A 435 13.55 -17.05 -5.66
C SER A 435 14.57 -18.17 -5.67
N ASP A 436 15.78 -17.87 -6.14
CA ASP A 436 16.93 -18.76 -5.97
C ASP A 436 17.70 -18.45 -4.67
N ARG A 437 17.20 -17.52 -3.85
CA ARG A 437 17.82 -17.06 -2.60
C ARG A 437 19.27 -16.60 -2.83
N ALA A 438 19.43 -15.75 -3.84
CA ALA A 438 20.72 -15.25 -4.30
C ALA A 438 21.74 -16.38 -4.59
N GLY A 439 21.25 -17.48 -5.18
CA GLY A 439 22.03 -18.64 -5.58
C GLY A 439 22.18 -19.73 -4.52
N ALA A 440 21.51 -19.61 -3.36
CA ALA A 440 21.50 -20.69 -2.36
C ALA A 440 20.62 -21.89 -2.77
N THR A 441 19.73 -21.72 -3.74
CA THR A 441 18.88 -22.78 -4.30
C THR A 441 18.90 -22.72 -5.84
N SER A 442 18.31 -23.74 -6.49
CA SER A 442 18.20 -23.75 -7.94
C SER A 442 17.18 -22.71 -8.43
N PHE A 443 17.48 -22.08 -9.57
CA PHE A 443 16.60 -21.09 -10.17
C PHE A 443 15.38 -21.76 -10.80
N ALA A 444 14.23 -21.64 -10.13
CA ALA A 444 12.98 -22.28 -10.53
C ALA A 444 12.09 -21.42 -11.45
N ALA A 445 12.51 -20.20 -11.79
CA ALA A 445 11.73 -19.33 -12.68
C ALA A 445 11.73 -19.87 -14.11
N VAL A 446 10.62 -19.67 -14.81
CA VAL A 446 10.50 -20.07 -16.22
C VAL A 446 11.41 -19.23 -17.11
N VAL A 447 11.53 -17.93 -16.80
CA VAL A 447 12.33 -16.95 -17.53
C VAL A 447 12.98 -16.02 -16.50
N ASP A 448 14.24 -15.66 -16.76
CA ASP A 448 14.90 -14.61 -15.99
C ASP A 448 14.37 -13.24 -16.43
N MET A 449 13.59 -12.61 -15.52
CA MET A 449 13.00 -11.29 -15.74
C MET A 449 13.88 -10.16 -15.17
N ALA A 450 15.12 -10.46 -14.75
CA ALA A 450 16.04 -9.43 -14.30
C ALA A 450 16.35 -8.44 -15.44
N PRO A 451 16.26 -7.11 -15.19
CA PRO A 451 16.63 -6.13 -16.19
C PRO A 451 18.11 -6.29 -16.58
N ALA A 452 18.40 -6.08 -17.86
CA ALA A 452 19.76 -6.26 -18.41
C ALA A 452 20.83 -5.42 -17.70
N LYS A 453 20.47 -4.21 -17.24
CA LYS A 453 21.36 -3.33 -16.49
C LYS A 453 21.00 -3.33 -15.00
N ARG A 454 21.91 -3.87 -14.19
CA ARG A 454 21.83 -3.82 -12.73
C ARG A 454 21.91 -2.39 -12.19
N LYS A 455 21.09 -2.11 -11.17
CA LYS A 455 21.04 -0.84 -10.43
C LYS A 455 21.14 -1.13 -8.92
N PRO A 456 21.32 -0.10 -8.07
CA PRO A 456 21.18 -0.25 -6.62
C PRO A 456 19.90 -1.02 -6.26
N CYS A 457 20.01 -1.93 -5.29
CA CYS A 457 18.90 -2.80 -4.91
C CYS A 457 17.79 -1.94 -4.28
N ARG A 458 16.53 -2.20 -4.65
CA ARG A 458 15.40 -1.45 -4.09
C ARG A 458 15.06 -1.89 -2.67
N ARG A 459 15.20 -3.18 -2.36
CA ARG A 459 14.85 -3.75 -1.05
C ARG A 459 15.63 -3.12 0.11
N ILE A 460 16.93 -2.88 -0.07
CA ILE A 460 17.79 -2.29 0.99
C ILE A 460 17.47 -0.82 1.32
N LEU A 461 16.53 -0.21 0.58
CA LEU A 461 16.09 1.17 0.77
C LEU A 461 14.83 1.30 1.62
N ASP A 462 14.02 0.24 1.72
CA ASP A 462 12.71 0.32 2.40
C ASP A 462 12.36 -0.90 3.26
N ARG A 463 13.05 -2.05 3.10
CA ARG A 463 12.71 -3.31 3.78
C ARG A 463 13.88 -3.91 4.56
N MET A 464 13.58 -4.51 5.71
CA MET A 464 14.52 -5.27 6.53
C MET A 464 13.87 -6.60 7.00
N LYS A 465 14.68 -7.65 7.21
CA LYS A 465 14.23 -8.93 7.80
C LYS A 465 14.91 -9.15 9.15
N ILE A 466 14.14 -9.62 10.13
CA ILE A 466 14.62 -10.12 11.43
C ILE A 466 14.25 -11.61 11.52
N GLY A 467 15.25 -12.46 11.65
CA GLY A 467 15.08 -13.92 11.70
C GLY A 467 14.51 -14.45 13.00
N ALA A 468 14.16 -15.74 13.03
CA ALA A 468 13.63 -16.41 14.22
C ALA A 468 14.51 -16.29 15.46
N ASP A 469 15.83 -16.22 15.31
CA ASP A 469 16.81 -16.03 16.39
C ASP A 469 16.98 -14.56 16.81
N GLY A 470 16.17 -13.66 16.26
CA GLY A 470 16.21 -12.24 16.55
C GLY A 470 17.34 -11.48 15.85
N ARG A 471 18.11 -12.13 14.96
CA ARG A 471 19.15 -11.44 14.17
C ARG A 471 18.54 -10.72 12.98
N ALA A 472 18.88 -9.44 12.83
CA ALA A 472 18.53 -8.65 11.66
C ALA A 472 19.52 -8.89 10.52
N VAL A 473 19.00 -9.03 9.30
CA VAL A 473 19.79 -9.23 8.08
C VAL A 473 19.40 -8.22 7.01
N ALA A 474 20.34 -7.94 6.11
CA ALA A 474 20.17 -6.93 5.07
C ALA A 474 19.00 -7.19 4.10
N CYS A 475 18.60 -8.45 3.91
CA CYS A 475 17.60 -8.82 2.91
C CYS A 475 17.04 -10.22 3.18
N ASP A 476 15.81 -10.49 2.73
CA ASP A 476 15.17 -11.82 2.74
C ASP A 476 15.89 -12.88 1.87
N GLN A 477 16.79 -12.42 0.99
CA GLN A 477 17.69 -13.27 0.21
C GLN A 477 18.89 -13.76 0.99
N ASP A 478 19.26 -13.09 2.08
CA ASP A 478 20.41 -13.45 2.91
C ASP A 478 20.04 -14.51 3.95
N VAL A 479 19.65 -15.67 3.45
CA VAL A 479 19.17 -16.78 4.27
C VAL A 479 20.28 -17.34 5.16
N ALA A 480 21.56 -17.14 4.81
CA ALA A 480 22.70 -17.52 5.64
C ALA A 480 23.09 -16.46 6.69
N GLY A 481 22.54 -15.25 6.62
CA GLY A 481 22.84 -14.14 7.53
C GLY A 481 24.27 -13.60 7.40
N LYS A 482 24.79 -13.54 6.18
CA LYS A 482 26.15 -13.04 5.87
C LYS A 482 26.29 -11.52 6.03
N LEU A 483 25.20 -10.78 5.86
CA LEU A 483 25.08 -9.33 6.07
C LEU A 483 24.22 -9.07 7.31
N ALA A 484 24.74 -9.47 8.46
CA ALA A 484 24.10 -9.20 9.75
C ALA A 484 24.14 -7.70 10.08
N LEU A 485 23.02 -7.19 10.57
CA LEU A 485 22.82 -5.76 10.90
C LEU A 485 22.70 -5.49 12.40
N GLY A 486 22.54 -6.53 13.21
CA GLY A 486 22.31 -6.43 14.64
C GLY A 486 21.37 -7.53 15.12
N ALA A 487 20.92 -7.43 16.37
CA ALA A 487 19.98 -8.39 16.96
C ALA A 487 19.05 -7.73 17.98
N ILE A 488 17.86 -8.29 18.14
CA ILE A 488 16.92 -7.88 19.19
C ILE A 488 17.58 -8.02 20.58
N GLY A 489 17.23 -7.13 21.49
CA GLY A 489 17.82 -7.06 22.83
C GLY A 489 19.19 -6.35 22.92
N THR A 490 19.87 -6.13 21.79
CA THR A 490 21.16 -5.40 21.77
C THR A 490 21.14 -4.13 20.93
N HIS A 491 20.27 -4.03 19.93
CA HIS A 491 20.19 -2.89 19.01
C HIS A 491 18.75 -2.38 18.89
N THR A 492 18.59 -1.07 18.67
CA THR A 492 17.31 -0.50 18.22
C THR A 492 17.11 -0.72 16.73
N ILE A 493 15.88 -0.54 16.25
CA ILE A 493 15.56 -0.60 14.83
C ILE A 493 16.40 0.38 13.99
N GLU A 494 16.62 1.60 14.49
CA GLU A 494 17.43 2.61 13.80
C GLU A 494 18.88 2.17 13.69
N GLN A 495 19.45 1.61 14.77
CA GLN A 495 20.82 1.12 14.76
C GLN A 495 21.02 0.00 13.74
N MET A 496 20.09 -0.97 13.70
CA MET A 496 20.12 -2.03 12.69
C MET A 496 20.01 -1.46 11.27
N TRP A 497 19.11 -0.50 11.07
CA TRP A 497 18.87 0.11 9.76
C TRP A 497 20.03 0.96 9.26
N MET A 498 20.74 1.64 10.17
CA MET A 498 21.96 2.38 9.86
C MET A 498 23.12 1.46 9.48
N GLY A 499 23.12 0.20 9.95
CA GLY A 499 24.08 -0.83 9.52
C GLY A 499 24.06 -1.11 8.01
N LEU A 500 22.99 -0.75 7.30
CA LEU A 500 22.91 -0.84 5.84
C LEU A 500 23.62 0.29 5.09
N ASN A 501 24.13 1.34 5.76
CA ASN A 501 24.68 2.51 5.07
C ASN A 501 25.89 2.14 4.19
N ASP A 502 26.79 1.29 4.67
CA ASP A 502 27.93 0.82 3.88
C ASP A 502 27.48 -0.04 2.69
N VAL A 503 26.47 -0.90 2.91
CA VAL A 503 25.84 -1.71 1.85
C VAL A 503 25.24 -0.80 0.78
N ARG A 504 24.52 0.26 1.18
CA ARG A 504 23.91 1.23 0.26
C ARG A 504 24.95 2.03 -0.50
N ALA A 505 26.03 2.47 0.15
CA ALA A 505 27.13 3.18 -0.49
C ALA A 505 27.77 2.31 -1.59
N LEU A 506 28.12 1.06 -1.27
CA LEU A 506 28.65 0.11 -2.25
C LEU A 506 27.67 -0.15 -3.40
N HIS A 507 26.36 -0.23 -3.11
CA HIS A 507 25.36 -0.36 -4.17
C HIS A 507 25.29 0.87 -5.07
N ASN A 508 25.35 2.08 -4.51
CA ASN A 508 25.34 3.34 -5.27
C ASN A 508 26.59 3.49 -6.15
N ASP A 509 27.73 3.01 -5.69
CA ASP A 509 29.00 3.02 -6.41
C ASP A 509 29.13 1.91 -7.47
N GLY A 510 28.12 1.04 -7.62
CA GLY A 510 28.19 -0.08 -8.56
C GLY A 510 28.98 -1.29 -8.05
N ARG A 511 29.40 -1.27 -6.77
CA ARG A 511 30.30 -2.23 -6.12
C ARG A 511 29.57 -3.34 -5.36
N TRP A 512 28.32 -3.62 -5.69
CA TRP A 512 27.52 -4.71 -5.09
C TRP A 512 28.14 -6.12 -5.27
N GLY A 513 29.09 -6.29 -6.18
CA GLY A 513 29.85 -7.54 -6.37
C GLY A 513 30.78 -7.88 -5.20
N GLU A 514 31.08 -6.92 -4.35
CA GLU A 514 31.92 -7.10 -3.14
C GLU A 514 31.12 -7.64 -1.96
N LEU A 515 29.80 -7.65 -2.07
CA LEU A 515 28.89 -8.04 -1.00
C LEU A 515 28.33 -9.44 -1.28
N SER A 516 28.40 -10.34 -0.30
CA SER A 516 27.69 -11.61 -0.33
C SER A 516 26.44 -11.51 0.54
N PRO A 517 25.23 -11.80 0.04
CA PRO A 517 24.96 -12.52 -1.21
C PRO A 517 24.62 -11.63 -2.42
N CYS A 518 24.79 -10.30 -2.31
CA CYS A 518 24.39 -9.37 -3.36
C CYS A 518 25.07 -9.66 -4.71
N ALA A 519 26.32 -10.12 -4.72
CA ALA A 519 27.09 -10.42 -5.94
C ALA A 519 26.37 -11.37 -6.90
N THR A 520 25.66 -12.37 -6.38
CA THR A 520 24.95 -13.41 -7.16
C THR A 520 23.44 -13.17 -7.25
N CYS A 521 22.90 -12.18 -6.53
CA CYS A 521 21.48 -11.91 -6.48
C CYS A 521 20.91 -11.39 -7.81
N ARG A 522 19.82 -12.02 -8.29
CA ARG A 522 19.08 -11.61 -9.49
C ARG A 522 17.84 -10.77 -9.18
N GLU A 523 17.50 -10.60 -7.90
CA GLU A 523 16.22 -10.02 -7.45
C GLU A 523 16.29 -8.53 -7.06
N TRP A 524 17.43 -7.87 -7.29
CA TRP A 524 17.68 -6.48 -6.88
C TRP A 524 16.65 -5.45 -7.39
N TYR A 525 15.90 -5.77 -8.45
CA TYR A 525 14.88 -4.91 -9.07
C TYR A 525 13.48 -5.06 -8.46
N ARG A 526 13.25 -6.15 -7.73
CA ARG A 526 11.97 -6.44 -7.07
C ARG A 526 11.78 -5.46 -5.91
N PRO A 527 10.52 -5.09 -5.60
CA PRO A 527 10.22 -4.28 -4.42
C PRO A 527 10.74 -4.95 -3.14
#